data_AF-D6K303-F1
#
_entry.id   AF-D6K303-F1
#
_cell.length_a   1.000
_cell.length_b   1.000
_cell.length_c   1.000
_cell.angle_alpha   90.00
_cell.angle_beta   90.00
_cell.angle_gamma   90.00
#
_symmetry.space_group_name_H-M   'P 1'
#
loop_
_entity.id
_entity.type
_entity.pdbx_description
1 polymer ?
#
loop_
_entity_poly.entity_id
_entity_poly.type
_entity_poly.pdbx_seq_one_letter_code
_entity_poly.pdbx_strand_id
1 'polypeptide(L)'
;MRRLRARVPQLTGALAASVDGLVLAHDTPGVEAESLAALTATALGVSVRMTDVTGQGDLRELLVRGVHGYVATYAAGRTAVLTLLAEDRVNVGRLHLEGRRAGARIGELVDAEATARGAGRTPARAARPAAAPRPAPPATPPAAASARTRPPLVPRTTGTAPGAGAPTATET
;
A
#
# COMPACT_ATOMS: atom_id res chain seq x y z
N MET A 1 -0.54 -11.66 -24.17
CA MET A 1 -0.48 -12.95 -23.47
C MET A 1 -0.14 -14.15 -24.37
N ARG A 2 -0.70 -14.29 -25.58
CA ARG A 2 -0.37 -15.42 -26.51
C ARG A 2 1.13 -15.67 -26.74
N ARG A 3 1.93 -14.61 -26.95
CA ARG A 3 3.40 -14.72 -27.10
C ARG A 3 4.10 -15.28 -25.86
N LEU A 4 3.57 -15.04 -24.66
CA LEU A 4 4.14 -15.55 -23.42
C LEU A 4 3.89 -17.05 -23.27
N ARG A 5 2.66 -17.52 -23.58
CA ARG A 5 2.34 -18.96 -23.65
C ARG A 5 3.22 -19.72 -24.66
N ALA A 6 3.51 -19.12 -25.81
CA ALA A 6 4.43 -19.74 -26.78
C ALA A 6 5.87 -19.90 -26.25
N ARG A 7 6.29 -19.04 -25.31
CA ARG A 7 7.63 -19.07 -24.72
C ARG A 7 7.68 -19.84 -23.42
N VAL A 8 6.56 -20.06 -22.75
CA VAL A 8 6.42 -20.87 -21.53
C VAL A 8 5.24 -21.82 -21.76
N PRO A 9 5.46 -23.02 -22.33
CA PRO A 9 4.36 -23.89 -22.76
C PRO A 9 3.43 -24.32 -21.61
N GLN A 10 3.98 -24.50 -20.40
CA GLN A 10 3.24 -24.86 -19.19
C GLN A 10 2.52 -23.68 -18.51
N LEU A 11 2.41 -22.52 -19.19
CA LEU A 11 1.66 -21.37 -18.69
C LEU A 11 0.16 -21.57 -18.92
N THR A 12 -0.61 -21.66 -17.84
CA THR A 12 -2.06 -21.90 -17.87
C THR A 12 -2.86 -20.60 -17.84
N GLY A 13 -2.30 -19.51 -17.31
CA GLY A 13 -2.96 -18.21 -17.26
C GLY A 13 -2.01 -17.03 -17.14
N ALA A 14 -2.48 -15.86 -17.52
CA ALA A 14 -1.80 -14.58 -17.31
C ALA A 14 -2.80 -13.46 -17.06
N LEU A 15 -2.52 -12.64 -16.04
CA LEU A 15 -3.32 -11.49 -15.63
C LEU A 15 -2.41 -10.28 -15.51
N ALA A 16 -2.78 -9.17 -16.14
CA ALA A 16 -2.24 -7.85 -15.84
C ALA A 16 -3.29 -7.09 -15.03
N ALA A 17 -2.91 -6.57 -13.87
CA ALA A 17 -3.79 -5.84 -12.97
C ALA A 17 -3.09 -4.60 -12.42
N SER A 18 -3.86 -3.62 -11.93
CA SER A 18 -3.31 -2.51 -11.16
C SER A 18 -2.85 -3.00 -9.79
N VAL A 19 -1.97 -2.22 -9.15
CA VAL A 19 -1.58 -2.46 -7.75
C VAL A 19 -2.75 -2.37 -6.76
N ASP A 20 -3.85 -1.75 -7.17
CA ASP A 20 -5.11 -1.64 -6.39
C ASP A 20 -6.06 -2.83 -6.61
N GLY A 21 -5.69 -3.80 -7.47
CA GLY A 21 -6.50 -4.99 -7.73
C GLY A 21 -7.53 -4.85 -8.85
N LEU A 22 -7.38 -3.86 -9.74
CA LEU A 22 -8.24 -3.71 -10.92
C LEU A 22 -7.67 -4.47 -12.11
N VAL A 23 -8.50 -5.25 -12.80
CA VAL A 23 -8.08 -6.00 -14.00
C VAL A 23 -7.80 -5.04 -15.15
N LEU A 24 -6.61 -5.14 -15.75
CA LEU A 24 -6.22 -4.38 -16.95
C LEU A 24 -6.35 -5.23 -18.22
N ALA A 25 -5.91 -6.48 -18.14
CA ALA A 25 -6.05 -7.47 -19.21
C ALA A 25 -5.86 -8.88 -18.63
N HIS A 26 -6.58 -9.87 -19.13
CA HIS A 26 -6.42 -11.25 -18.65
C HIS A 26 -6.58 -12.29 -19.76
N ASP A 27 -5.96 -13.44 -19.53
CA ASP A 27 -6.07 -14.68 -20.27
C ASP A 27 -5.96 -15.80 -19.23
N THR A 28 -7.03 -15.99 -18.46
CA THR A 28 -7.10 -16.83 -17.26
C THR A 28 -8.27 -17.81 -17.35
N PRO A 29 -8.21 -18.83 -18.23
CA PRO A 29 -9.30 -19.78 -18.40
C PRO A 29 -9.60 -20.51 -17.09
N GLY A 30 -10.87 -20.54 -16.69
CA GLY A 30 -11.33 -21.23 -15.47
C GLY A 30 -11.01 -20.49 -14.16
N VAL A 31 -10.52 -19.26 -14.21
CA VAL A 31 -10.23 -18.43 -13.02
C VAL A 31 -10.93 -17.09 -13.15
N GLU A 32 -11.64 -16.69 -12.09
CA GLU A 32 -12.25 -15.36 -11.99
C GLU A 32 -11.16 -14.29 -11.85
N ALA A 33 -11.09 -13.40 -12.84
CA ALA A 33 -9.97 -12.47 -12.98
C ALA A 33 -9.99 -11.38 -11.90
N GLU A 34 -11.17 -10.91 -11.53
CA GLU A 34 -11.42 -9.88 -10.53
C GLU A 34 -10.96 -10.35 -9.15
N SER A 35 -11.39 -11.55 -8.74
CA SER A 35 -10.93 -12.20 -7.52
C SER A 35 -9.42 -12.44 -7.52
N LEU A 36 -8.84 -12.91 -8.62
CA LEU A 36 -7.38 -13.08 -8.74
C LEU A 36 -6.61 -11.75 -8.62
N ALA A 37 -7.13 -10.67 -9.21
CA ALA A 37 -6.52 -9.34 -9.13
C ALA A 37 -6.54 -8.78 -7.71
N ALA A 38 -7.68 -8.87 -7.01
CA ALA A 38 -7.81 -8.43 -5.62
C ALA A 38 -6.88 -9.21 -4.67
N LEU A 39 -6.81 -10.54 -4.83
CA LEU A 39 -5.90 -11.38 -4.06
C LEU A 39 -4.43 -11.07 -4.37
N THR A 40 -4.09 -10.83 -5.64
CA THR A 40 -2.74 -10.42 -6.05
C THR A 40 -2.34 -9.11 -5.39
N ALA A 41 -3.21 -8.09 -5.42
CA ALA A 41 -2.95 -6.79 -4.80
C ALA A 41 -2.73 -6.91 -3.29
N THR A 42 -3.55 -7.72 -2.62
CA THR A 42 -3.41 -7.99 -1.19
C THR A 42 -2.09 -8.71 -0.89
N ALA A 43 -1.77 -9.76 -1.63
CA ALA A 43 -0.52 -10.51 -1.47
C ALA A 43 0.71 -9.63 -1.74
N LEU A 44 0.64 -8.73 -2.73
CA LEU A 44 1.68 -7.75 -3.03
C LEU A 44 1.92 -6.82 -1.84
N GLY A 45 0.86 -6.24 -1.27
CA GLY A 45 0.97 -5.36 -0.10
C GLY A 45 1.59 -6.04 1.11
N VAL A 46 1.20 -7.29 1.39
CA VAL A 46 1.81 -8.11 2.45
C VAL A 46 3.28 -8.38 2.14
N SER A 47 3.61 -8.72 0.90
CA SER A 47 4.96 -9.09 0.49
C SER A 47 5.92 -7.91 0.57
N VAL A 48 5.52 -6.71 0.14
CA VAL A 48 6.32 -5.48 0.28
C VAL A 48 6.61 -5.20 1.76
N ARG A 49 5.59 -5.27 2.62
CA ARG A 49 5.82 -5.07 4.05
C ARG A 49 6.72 -6.15 4.66
N MET A 50 6.62 -7.38 4.19
CA MET A 50 7.47 -8.48 4.63
C MET A 50 8.93 -8.24 4.23
N THR A 51 9.20 -7.79 3.00
CA THR A 51 10.57 -7.48 2.56
C THR A 51 11.16 -6.30 3.33
N ASP A 52 10.35 -5.30 3.68
CA ASP A 52 10.76 -4.18 4.53
C ASP A 52 11.13 -4.64 5.94
N VAL A 53 10.25 -5.40 6.61
CA VAL A 53 10.46 -5.87 7.98
C VAL A 53 11.65 -6.83 8.10
N THR A 54 11.91 -7.61 7.06
CA THR A 54 13.03 -8.57 7.01
C THR A 54 14.33 -7.98 6.47
N GLY A 55 14.33 -6.70 6.07
CA GLY A 55 15.51 -6.01 5.54
C GLY A 55 15.98 -6.53 4.18
N GLN A 56 15.10 -7.14 3.39
CA GLN A 56 15.42 -7.67 2.05
C GLN A 56 15.29 -6.60 0.94
N GLY A 57 14.90 -5.37 1.30
CA GLY A 57 14.73 -4.25 0.38
C GLY A 57 13.46 -4.36 -0.46
N ASP A 58 13.53 -3.87 -1.70
CA ASP A 58 12.35 -3.85 -2.58
C ASP A 58 11.90 -5.26 -2.99
N LEU A 59 10.59 -5.49 -2.95
CA LEU A 59 9.98 -6.68 -3.54
C LEU A 59 10.29 -6.74 -5.04
N ARG A 60 10.96 -7.81 -5.46
CA ARG A 60 11.28 -8.04 -6.88
C ARG A 60 10.20 -8.86 -7.58
N GLU A 61 9.72 -9.90 -6.92
CA GLU A 61 8.71 -10.83 -7.41
C GLU A 61 8.14 -11.64 -6.25
N LEU A 62 6.94 -12.19 -6.44
CA LEU A 62 6.30 -13.12 -5.53
C LEU A 62 6.09 -14.45 -6.26
N LEU A 63 6.47 -15.56 -5.64
CA LEU A 63 6.21 -16.90 -6.17
C LEU A 63 5.51 -17.74 -5.11
N VAL A 64 4.32 -18.23 -5.44
CA VAL A 64 3.57 -19.18 -4.62
C VAL A 64 3.57 -20.53 -5.34
N ARG A 65 4.05 -21.57 -4.67
CA ARG A 65 3.96 -22.95 -5.14
C ARG A 65 2.82 -23.66 -4.42
N GLY A 66 1.86 -24.15 -5.19
CA GLY A 66 0.84 -25.08 -4.74
C GLY A 66 1.10 -26.50 -5.26
N VAL A 67 0.28 -27.45 -4.82
CA VAL A 67 0.36 -28.86 -5.25
C VAL A 67 0.16 -29.02 -6.76
N HIS A 68 -0.56 -28.09 -7.40
CA HIS A 68 -0.92 -28.17 -8.82
C HIS A 68 -0.12 -27.21 -9.71
N GLY A 69 0.78 -26.42 -9.15
CA GLY A 69 1.53 -25.45 -9.93
C GLY A 69 1.95 -24.20 -9.19
N TYR A 70 2.13 -23.13 -9.96
CA TYR A 70 2.70 -21.88 -9.50
C TYR A 70 1.81 -20.69 -9.82
N VAL A 71 1.81 -19.74 -8.90
CA VAL A 71 1.36 -18.36 -9.12
C VAL A 71 2.57 -17.46 -8.96
N ALA A 72 2.94 -16.75 -10.01
CA ALA A 72 4.11 -15.86 -10.02
C ALA A 72 3.71 -14.44 -10.37
N THR A 73 4.02 -13.48 -9.51
CA THR A 73 3.69 -12.06 -9.69
C THR A 73 4.95 -11.23 -9.87
N TYR A 74 4.96 -10.43 -10.92
CA TYR A 74 6.07 -9.56 -11.31
C TYR A 74 5.59 -8.11 -11.40
N ALA A 75 6.45 -7.16 -11.03
CA ALA A 75 6.18 -5.74 -11.28
C ALA A 75 6.02 -5.47 -12.78
N ALA A 76 5.04 -4.63 -13.13
CA ALA A 76 4.78 -4.19 -14.49
C ALA A 76 4.59 -2.66 -14.51
N GLY A 77 5.70 -1.93 -14.45
CA GLY A 77 5.69 -0.47 -14.36
C GLY A 77 5.44 0.01 -12.92
N ARG A 78 4.97 1.26 -12.76
CA ARG A 78 4.74 1.85 -11.43
C ARG A 78 3.40 1.49 -10.82
N THR A 79 2.39 1.23 -11.65
CA THR A 79 0.99 1.12 -11.21
C THR A 79 0.35 -0.21 -11.57
N ALA A 80 1.10 -1.16 -12.11
CA ALA A 80 0.57 -2.47 -12.50
C ALA A 80 1.50 -3.63 -12.16
N VAL A 81 0.90 -4.82 -12.18
CA VAL A 81 1.55 -6.11 -11.92
C VAL A 81 1.13 -7.13 -12.98
N LEU A 82 2.01 -8.08 -13.24
CA LEU A 82 1.76 -9.25 -14.08
C LEU A 82 1.74 -10.51 -13.20
N THR A 83 0.60 -11.17 -13.10
CA THR A 83 0.42 -12.47 -12.44
C THR A 83 0.34 -13.59 -13.46
N LEU A 84 1.14 -14.63 -13.28
CA LEU A 84 1.24 -15.80 -14.15
C LEU A 84 0.81 -17.04 -13.39
N LEU A 85 -0.01 -17.88 -14.05
CA LEU A 85 -0.38 -19.20 -13.58
C LEU A 85 0.35 -20.24 -14.43
N ALA A 86 0.96 -21.23 -13.78
CA ALA A 86 1.70 -22.27 -14.47
C ALA A 86 1.53 -23.63 -13.79
N GLU A 87 1.67 -24.72 -14.56
CA GLU A 87 1.63 -26.09 -14.03
C GLU A 87 2.85 -26.42 -13.17
N ASP A 88 2.75 -27.46 -12.34
CA ASP A 88 3.83 -27.89 -11.43
C ASP A 88 5.14 -28.27 -12.14
N ARG A 89 5.07 -28.71 -13.41
CA ARG A 89 6.23 -29.06 -14.23
C ARG A 89 6.81 -27.87 -15.01
N VAL A 90 6.42 -26.63 -14.70
CA VAL A 90 7.01 -25.45 -15.34
C VAL A 90 8.49 -25.34 -14.98
N ASN A 91 9.32 -24.95 -15.97
CA ASN A 91 10.67 -24.51 -15.68
C ASN A 91 10.62 -23.14 -15.01
N VAL A 92 10.81 -23.10 -13.69
CA VAL A 92 10.71 -21.88 -12.87
C VAL A 92 11.71 -20.80 -13.31
N GLY A 93 12.95 -21.18 -13.66
CA GLY A 93 13.93 -20.23 -14.18
C GLY A 93 13.45 -19.55 -15.47
N ARG A 94 12.85 -20.31 -16.38
CA ARG A 94 12.25 -19.79 -17.62
C ARG A 94 11.00 -18.95 -17.35
N LEU A 95 10.19 -19.32 -16.36
CA LEU A 95 9.03 -18.55 -15.91
C LEU A 95 9.46 -17.16 -15.43
N HIS A 96 10.50 -17.06 -14.59
CA HIS A 96 11.05 -15.77 -14.16
C HIS A 96 11.65 -14.96 -15.30
N LEU A 97 12.44 -15.58 -16.17
CA LEU A 97 13.06 -14.89 -17.30
C LEU A 97 12.00 -14.23 -18.20
N GLU A 98 11.00 -14.99 -18.63
CA GLU A 98 9.95 -14.48 -19.52
C GLU A 98 8.94 -13.61 -18.77
N GLY A 99 8.65 -13.91 -17.50
CA GLY A 99 7.76 -13.11 -16.64
C GLY A 99 8.30 -11.71 -16.42
N ARG A 100 9.57 -11.56 -16.02
CA ARG A 100 10.22 -10.25 -15.85
C ARG A 100 10.27 -9.47 -17.17
N ARG A 101 10.59 -10.14 -18.27
CA ARG A 101 10.63 -9.53 -19.61
C ARG A 101 9.26 -9.06 -20.07
N ALA A 102 8.22 -9.85 -19.81
CA ALA A 102 6.85 -9.47 -20.14
C ALA A 102 6.33 -8.35 -19.24
N GLY A 103 6.61 -8.41 -17.94
CA GLY A 103 6.29 -7.38 -16.96
C GLY A 103 6.87 -6.02 -17.34
N ALA A 104 8.16 -5.98 -17.68
CA ALA A 104 8.82 -4.74 -18.13
C ALA A 104 8.11 -4.11 -19.35
N ARG A 105 7.79 -4.91 -20.37
CA ARG A 105 7.07 -4.44 -21.57
C ARG A 105 5.66 -3.95 -21.28
N ILE A 106 4.94 -4.63 -20.38
CA ILE A 106 3.60 -4.19 -19.96
C ILE A 106 3.74 -2.87 -19.19
N GLY A 107 4.74 -2.77 -18.33
CA GLY A 107 5.05 -1.56 -17.58
C GLY A 107 5.31 -0.34 -18.47
N GLU A 108 6.12 -0.50 -19.51
CA GLU A 108 6.36 0.56 -20.51
C GLU A 108 5.04 1.09 -21.10
N LEU A 109 4.12 0.19 -21.46
CA LEU A 109 2.82 0.56 -22.04
C LEU A 109 1.89 1.24 -21.02
N VAL A 110 1.80 0.68 -19.81
CA VAL A 110 0.93 1.20 -18.75
C VAL A 110 1.42 2.57 -18.27
N ASP A 111 2.73 2.72 -18.06
CA ASP A 111 3.31 3.97 -17.59
C ASP A 111 3.19 5.08 -18.66
N ALA A 112 3.41 4.76 -19.93
CA ALA A 112 3.24 5.72 -21.04
C ALA A 112 1.81 6.25 -21.11
N GLU A 113 0.84 5.35 -20.99
CA GLU A 113 -0.58 5.68 -21.00
C GLU A 113 -0.99 6.49 -19.75
N ALA A 114 -0.47 6.17 -18.57
CA ALA A 114 -0.68 6.97 -17.35
C ALA A 114 -0.15 8.40 -17.51
N THR A 115 1.04 8.57 -18.11
CA THR A 115 1.61 9.89 -18.40
C THR A 115 0.77 10.65 -19.42
N ALA A 116 0.27 10.01 -20.48
CA ALA A 116 -0.60 10.63 -21.47
C ALA A 116 -1.92 11.15 -20.86
N ARG A 117 -2.55 10.38 -19.96
CA ARG A 117 -3.75 10.83 -19.22
C ARG A 117 -3.45 11.98 -18.25
N GLY A 118 -2.27 11.99 -17.64
CA GLY A 118 -1.80 13.08 -16.80
C GLY A 118 -1.57 14.38 -17.58
N ALA A 119 -1.03 14.30 -18.80
CA ALA A 119 -0.78 15.44 -19.68
C ALA A 119 -2.07 16.05 -20.28
N GLY A 120 -3.09 15.23 -20.53
CA GLY A 120 -4.42 15.69 -20.99
C GLY A 120 -5.25 16.39 -19.90
N ARG A 121 -4.83 16.27 -18.64
CA ARG A 121 -5.38 17.02 -17.52
C ARG A 121 -4.64 18.36 -17.49
N THR A 122 -5.11 19.34 -18.27
CA THR A 122 -4.65 20.73 -18.18
C THR A 122 -4.49 21.07 -16.69
N PRO A 123 -3.32 21.57 -16.23
CA PRO A 123 -3.20 21.99 -14.86
C PRO A 123 -4.30 23.04 -14.66
N ALA A 124 -5.34 22.66 -13.91
CA ALA A 124 -6.41 23.56 -13.55
C ALA A 124 -5.71 24.76 -12.92
N ARG A 125 -5.65 25.85 -13.70
CA ARG A 125 -5.21 27.20 -13.38
C ARG A 125 -4.47 27.23 -12.04
N ALA A 126 -3.14 27.23 -12.11
CA ALA A 126 -2.25 27.55 -10.99
C ALA A 126 -2.99 28.50 -10.05
N ALA A 127 -3.39 27.97 -8.90
CA ALA A 127 -4.09 28.76 -7.90
C ALA A 127 -3.23 30.00 -7.71
N ARG A 128 -3.79 31.17 -8.02
CA ARG A 128 -3.18 32.46 -7.68
C ARG A 128 -2.68 32.30 -6.24
N PRO A 129 -1.41 32.61 -5.94
CA PRO A 129 -0.96 32.58 -4.55
C PRO A 129 -1.94 33.44 -3.76
N ALA A 130 -2.63 32.81 -2.81
CA ALA A 130 -3.50 33.51 -1.89
C ALA A 130 -2.62 34.58 -1.23
N ALA A 131 -3.03 35.85 -1.36
CA ALA A 131 -2.31 36.97 -0.79
C ALA A 131 -2.01 36.67 0.68
N ALA A 132 -0.74 36.79 1.06
CA ALA A 132 -0.29 36.59 2.44
C ALA A 132 -1.15 37.46 3.39
N PRO A 133 -1.55 36.94 4.56
CA PRO A 133 -2.22 37.76 5.55
C PRO A 133 -1.27 38.89 5.96
N ARG A 134 -1.75 40.15 5.84
CA ARG A 134 -1.01 41.33 6.32
C ARG A 134 -0.71 41.14 7.81
N PRO A 135 0.53 41.40 8.27
CA PRO A 135 0.84 41.34 9.70
C PRO A 135 0.04 42.42 10.44
N ALA A 136 -0.57 42.03 11.55
CA ALA A 136 -1.23 42.94 12.47
C ALA A 136 -0.20 43.95 13.05
N PRO A 137 -0.61 45.21 13.34
CA PRO A 137 0.28 46.16 13.99
C PRO A 137 0.68 45.65 15.38
N PRO A 138 1.89 45.99 15.87
CA PRO A 138 2.36 45.51 17.16
C PRO A 138 1.48 46.07 18.28
N ALA A 139 0.95 45.18 19.12
CA ALA A 139 0.28 45.56 20.35
C ALA A 139 1.31 46.15 21.33
N THR A 140 1.06 47.38 21.77
CA THR A 140 1.80 48.04 22.83
C THR A 140 1.69 47.23 24.12
N PRO A 141 2.79 46.92 24.83
CA PRO A 141 2.69 46.22 26.10
C PRO A 141 2.04 47.13 27.16
N PRO A 142 1.11 46.63 27.99
CA PRO A 142 0.63 47.39 29.13
C PRO A 142 1.75 47.52 30.16
N ALA A 143 1.95 48.75 30.63
CA ALA A 143 2.90 49.09 31.68
C ALA A 143 2.68 48.23 32.93
N ALA A 144 3.79 47.74 33.49
CA ALA A 144 3.81 46.98 34.73
C ALA A 144 3.18 47.78 35.87
N ALA A 145 2.05 47.31 36.40
CA ALA A 145 1.48 47.78 37.65
C ALA A 145 1.94 46.87 38.79
N SER A 146 2.70 47.45 39.71
CA SER A 146 3.26 46.81 40.90
C SER A 146 2.23 46.12 41.80
N ALA A 147 2.57 44.86 42.13
CA ALA A 147 2.34 44.11 43.37
C ALA A 147 1.22 44.56 44.33
N ARG A 148 0.30 43.62 44.63
CA ARG A 148 -0.16 43.37 46.02
C ARG A 148 -0.33 41.88 46.27
N THR A 149 0.54 41.34 47.12
CA THR A 149 0.54 39.98 47.64
C THR A 149 -0.73 39.73 48.46
N ARG A 150 -1.48 38.69 48.12
CA ARG A 150 -2.64 38.21 48.91
C ARG A 150 -2.23 36.88 49.57
N PRO A 151 -2.33 36.73 50.90
CA PRO A 151 -1.84 35.53 51.59
C PRO A 151 -2.71 34.30 51.29
N PRO A 152 -2.14 33.07 51.41
CA PRO A 152 -2.80 31.84 50.98
C PRO A 152 -3.88 31.39 51.97
N LEU A 153 -5.05 31.02 51.41
CA LEU A 153 -6.16 30.39 52.13
C LEU A 153 -5.94 28.87 52.13
N VAL A 154 -5.83 28.27 53.32
CA VAL A 154 -5.64 26.83 53.53
C VAL A 154 -7.00 26.12 53.49
N PRO A 155 -7.26 25.15 52.59
CA PRO A 155 -8.46 24.33 52.67
C PRO A 155 -8.18 23.10 53.55
N ARG A 156 -8.97 22.94 54.61
CA ARG A 156 -9.02 21.75 55.47
C ARG A 156 -9.73 20.62 54.71
N THR A 157 -9.08 19.48 54.54
CA THR A 157 -9.74 18.23 54.12
C THR A 157 -9.92 17.32 55.33
N THR A 158 -11.13 17.27 55.87
CA THR A 158 -11.58 16.21 56.78
C THR A 158 -11.71 14.91 55.99
N GLY A 159 -11.04 13.86 56.47
CA GLY A 159 -11.11 12.53 55.87
C GLY A 159 -12.45 11.84 56.09
N THR A 160 -12.67 10.78 55.31
CA THR A 160 -13.39 9.54 55.68
C THR A 160 -13.18 8.54 54.55
N ALA A 161 -12.52 7.42 54.87
CA ALA A 161 -12.54 6.19 54.08
C ALA A 161 -13.90 5.48 54.29
N PRO A 162 -14.30 4.54 53.43
CA PRO A 162 -13.92 3.16 53.73
C PRO A 162 -13.61 2.29 52.50
N GLY A 163 -12.83 1.24 52.75
CA GLY A 163 -12.55 0.17 51.80
C GLY A 163 -13.61 -0.93 51.77
N ALA A 164 -13.61 -1.65 50.65
CA ALA A 164 -14.11 -3.00 50.42
C ALA A 164 -13.45 -3.41 49.08
N GLY A 165 -12.74 -4.52 48.90
CA GLY A 165 -12.92 -5.86 49.44
C GLY A 165 -13.38 -6.78 48.30
N ALA A 166 -12.57 -7.80 47.98
CA ALA A 166 -12.77 -8.89 46.99
C ALA A 166 -12.34 -8.59 45.53
N PRO A 167 -11.71 -9.57 44.83
CA PRO A 167 -12.47 -10.73 44.35
C PRO A 167 -11.84 -12.11 44.63
N THR A 168 -12.71 -13.05 45.00
CA THR A 168 -12.56 -14.51 44.81
C THR A 168 -13.22 -14.91 43.49
N ALA A 169 -12.52 -15.63 42.62
CA ALA A 169 -13.06 -16.79 41.90
C ALA A 169 -11.94 -17.42 41.04
N THR A 170 -11.46 -18.55 41.54
CA THR A 170 -10.83 -19.62 40.76
C THR A 170 -11.92 -20.36 40.01
N GLU A 171 -11.74 -20.62 38.71
CA GLU A 171 -12.26 -21.85 38.10
C GLU A 171 -11.35 -22.25 36.94
N THR A 172 -10.77 -23.44 37.06
CA THR A 172 -10.18 -24.25 36.00
C THR A 172 -10.49 -25.69 36.35
#